data_AF-A0A0M9DX05-F1
#
_entry.id   AF-A0A0M9DX05-F1
#
_cell.length_a   1.000
_cell.length_b   1.000
_cell.length_c   1.000
_cell.angle_alpha   90.00
_cell.angle_beta   90.00
_cell.angle_gamma   90.00
#
_symmetry.space_group_name_H-M   'P 1'
#
loop_
_entity.id
_entity.type
_entity.pdbx_description
1 polymer ?
#
loop_
_entity_poly.entity_id
_entity_poly.type
_entity_poly.pdbx_seq_one_letter_code
_entity_poly.pdbx_strand_id
1 'polypeptide(L)'
;MFELPGVKLEMRNKSDKHQWLYFIKNAHKEEEDDIMVNYSIPEIHQAYFLLKQFSQDEETRLHAEARQLAIMTEKISIANAEKKGEERGLKMGEKQGQKSGKLLVAKNLMQKGMSIDIAIVTQLDIEDLNAF
;
A
#
# COMPACT_ATOMS: atom_id res chain seq x y z
N MET A 1 -40.77 -16.82 10.03
CA MET A 1 -40.56 -18.25 10.31
C MET A 1 -39.35 -18.32 11.22
N PHE A 2 -39.55 -18.68 12.49
CA PHE A 2 -38.46 -18.84 13.46
C PHE A 2 -37.74 -20.15 13.12
N GLU A 3 -36.46 -20.08 12.80
CA GLU A 3 -35.64 -21.27 12.54
C GLU A 3 -35.13 -21.91 13.84
N LEU A 4 -35.00 -23.24 13.82
CA LEU A 4 -34.99 -24.14 14.98
C LEU A 4 -33.65 -24.19 15.75
N PRO A 5 -33.67 -24.25 17.10
CA PRO A 5 -32.51 -24.34 17.98
C PRO A 5 -31.98 -25.79 18.09
N GLY A 6 -31.52 -26.37 16.98
CA GLY A 6 -31.10 -27.80 16.94
C GLY A 6 -29.63 -28.08 17.26
N VAL A 7 -28.73 -27.13 16.97
CA VAL A 7 -27.27 -27.40 17.02
C VAL A 7 -26.66 -27.16 18.41
N LYS A 8 -27.26 -26.26 19.19
CA LYS A 8 -26.67 -25.69 20.42
C LYS A 8 -26.53 -26.68 21.58
N LEU A 9 -27.41 -27.68 21.70
CA LEU A 9 -27.39 -28.66 22.79
C LEU A 9 -26.55 -29.92 22.50
N GLU A 10 -26.16 -30.16 21.25
CA GLU A 10 -25.41 -31.36 20.84
C GLU A 10 -23.99 -31.39 21.40
N MET A 11 -23.30 -30.25 21.43
CA MET A 11 -21.90 -30.12 21.88
C MET A 11 -21.74 -30.37 23.37
N ARG A 12 -22.71 -29.93 24.16
CA ARG A 12 -22.73 -30.06 25.63
C ARG A 12 -22.78 -31.52 26.09
N ASN A 13 -23.32 -32.40 25.24
CA ASN A 13 -23.44 -33.83 25.47
C ASN A 13 -22.25 -34.63 24.91
N LYS A 14 -21.27 -33.98 24.27
CA LYS A 14 -20.05 -34.64 23.79
C LYS A 14 -19.03 -34.74 24.93
N SER A 15 -18.13 -35.72 24.83
CA SER A 15 -17.04 -35.89 25.79
C SER A 15 -16.15 -34.64 25.89
N ASP A 16 -15.50 -34.46 27.03
CA ASP A 16 -14.64 -33.31 27.31
C ASP A 16 -13.60 -33.02 26.24
N LYS A 17 -12.91 -34.07 25.75
CA LYS A 17 -11.91 -33.94 24.68
C LYS A 17 -12.48 -33.36 23.39
N HIS A 18 -13.70 -33.76 23.03
CA HIS A 18 -14.37 -33.26 21.82
C HIS A 18 -14.81 -31.81 21.97
N GLN A 19 -15.29 -31.43 23.16
CA GLN A 19 -15.61 -30.04 23.47
C GLN A 19 -14.35 -29.15 23.39
N TRP A 20 -13.24 -29.56 24.00
CA TRP A 20 -11.96 -28.84 23.90
C TRP A 20 -11.42 -28.74 22.47
N LEU A 21 -11.42 -29.84 21.72
CA LEU A 21 -10.93 -29.85 20.34
C LEU A 21 -11.76 -28.91 19.44
N TYR A 22 -13.08 -28.92 19.62
CA TYR A 22 -13.98 -28.07 18.87
C TYR A 22 -13.84 -26.60 19.28
N PHE A 23 -13.73 -26.31 20.58
CA PHE A 23 -13.45 -24.96 21.10
C PHE A 23 -12.16 -24.39 20.49
N ILE A 24 -11.03 -25.10 20.59
CA ILE A 24 -9.74 -24.63 20.05
C ILE A 24 -9.83 -24.34 18.54
N LYS A 25 -10.58 -25.14 17.79
CA LYS A 25 -10.74 -24.97 16.34
C LYS A 25 -11.62 -23.76 15.96
N ASN A 26 -12.62 -23.43 16.79
CA ASN A 26 -13.68 -22.49 16.42
C ASN A 26 -13.80 -21.25 17.32
N ALA A 27 -12.99 -21.11 18.37
CA ALA A 27 -13.12 -20.04 19.37
C ALA A 27 -13.15 -18.62 18.78
N HIS A 28 -12.48 -18.38 17.65
CA HIS A 28 -12.47 -17.10 16.92
C HIS A 28 -13.78 -16.76 16.18
N LYS A 29 -14.73 -17.69 16.11
CA LYS A 29 -16.04 -17.54 15.44
C LYS A 29 -17.22 -17.66 16.38
N GLU A 30 -16.97 -18.00 17.65
CA GLU A 30 -18.00 -18.27 18.64
C GLU A 30 -18.25 -17.02 19.49
N GLU A 31 -19.53 -16.70 19.70
CA GLU A 31 -19.91 -15.62 20.59
C GLU A 31 -20.02 -16.09 22.05
N GLU A 32 -19.96 -15.14 22.97
CA GLU A 32 -19.90 -15.42 24.42
C GLU A 32 -21.10 -16.26 24.88
N ASP A 33 -22.30 -15.91 24.45
CA ASP A 33 -23.53 -16.65 24.78
C ASP A 33 -23.50 -18.08 24.24
N ASP A 34 -22.93 -18.30 23.05
CA ASP A 34 -22.82 -19.61 22.45
C ASP A 34 -21.79 -20.48 23.18
N ILE A 35 -20.69 -19.91 23.68
CA ILE A 35 -19.74 -20.62 24.53
C ILE A 35 -20.41 -21.06 25.84
N MET A 36 -21.15 -20.17 26.51
CA MET A 36 -21.78 -20.48 27.81
C MET A 36 -22.91 -21.52 27.70
N VAL A 37 -23.60 -21.56 26.57
CA VAL A 37 -24.72 -22.48 26.32
C VAL A 37 -24.24 -23.84 25.79
N ASN A 38 -23.30 -23.84 24.84
CA ASN A 38 -22.96 -25.04 24.06
C ASN A 38 -21.91 -25.93 24.75
N TYR A 39 -21.16 -25.40 25.71
CA TYR A 39 -20.11 -26.13 26.42
C TYR A 39 -20.55 -26.36 27.87
N SER A 40 -20.21 -27.53 28.41
CA SER A 40 -20.49 -27.88 29.82
C SER A 40 -19.28 -27.70 30.72
N ILE A 41 -18.09 -27.51 30.14
CA ILE A 41 -16.81 -27.46 30.84
C ILE A 41 -16.50 -26.02 31.28
N PRO A 42 -16.47 -25.72 32.59
CA PRO A 42 -16.19 -24.37 33.09
C PRO A 42 -14.83 -23.80 32.64
N GLU A 43 -13.83 -24.67 32.49
CA GLU A 43 -12.49 -24.30 32.05
C GLU A 43 -12.47 -23.80 30.61
N ILE A 44 -13.37 -24.28 29.75
CA ILE A 44 -13.53 -23.75 28.38
C ILE A 44 -14.06 -22.31 28.43
N HIS A 45 -14.99 -22.02 29.34
CA HIS A 45 -15.52 -20.66 29.50
C HIS A 45 -14.42 -19.70 29.96
N GLN A 46 -13.60 -20.12 30.94
CA GLN A 46 -12.44 -19.34 31.39
C GLN A 46 -11.42 -19.13 30.26
N ALA A 47 -11.13 -20.19 29.49
CA ALA A 47 -10.22 -20.10 28.35
C ALA A 47 -10.73 -19.14 27.27
N TYR A 48 -12.05 -19.08 27.03
CA TYR A 48 -12.64 -18.11 26.11
C TYR A 48 -12.45 -16.67 26.58
N PHE A 49 -12.69 -16.37 27.86
CA PHE A 49 -12.49 -15.03 28.40
C PHE A 49 -11.02 -14.61 28.37
N LEU A 50 -10.10 -15.52 28.71
CA LEU A 50 -8.67 -15.27 28.60
C LEU A 50 -8.27 -14.99 27.15
N LEU A 51 -8.75 -15.81 26.20
CA LEU A 51 -8.52 -15.58 24.78
C LEU A 51 -9.06 -14.22 24.34
N LYS A 52 -10.29 -13.86 24.71
CA LYS A 52 -10.89 -12.55 24.38
C LYS A 52 -10.07 -11.39 24.94
N GLN A 53 -9.58 -11.51 26.16
CA GLN A 53 -8.71 -10.50 26.78
C GLN A 53 -7.37 -10.34 26.03
N PHE A 54 -6.73 -11.45 25.63
CA PHE A 54 -5.49 -11.39 24.85
C PHE A 54 -5.72 -10.97 23.38
N SER A 55 -6.84 -11.37 22.77
CA SER A 55 -7.20 -11.00 21.41
C SER A 55 -7.60 -9.54 21.29
N GLN A 56 -8.16 -8.91 22.32
CA GLN A 56 -8.38 -7.46 22.34
C GLN A 56 -7.08 -6.67 22.24
N ASP A 57 -6.01 -7.15 22.88
CA ASP A 57 -4.68 -6.55 22.76
C ASP A 57 -4.11 -6.76 21.35
N GLU A 58 -4.27 -7.96 20.79
CA GLU A 58 -3.83 -8.27 19.42
C GLU A 58 -4.59 -7.48 18.35
N GLU A 59 -5.92 -7.41 18.42
CA GLU A 59 -6.76 -6.65 17.47
C GLU A 59 -6.42 -5.16 17.52
N THR A 60 -6.30 -4.59 18.72
CA THR A 60 -5.88 -3.20 18.92
C THR A 60 -4.49 -2.93 18.35
N ARG A 61 -3.54 -3.85 18.61
CA ARG A 61 -2.18 -3.78 18.07
C ARG A 61 -2.19 -3.85 16.54
N LEU A 62 -2.94 -4.78 15.95
CA LEU A 62 -3.07 -4.92 14.50
C LEU A 62 -3.67 -3.67 13.85
N HIS A 63 -4.70 -3.06 14.46
CA HIS A 63 -5.24 -1.79 13.97
C HIS A 63 -4.23 -0.65 14.05
N ALA A 64 -3.46 -0.57 15.13
CA ALA A 64 -2.40 0.42 15.27
C ALA A 64 -1.30 0.23 14.22
N GLU A 65 -0.83 -1.01 14.02
CA GLU A 65 0.16 -1.36 13.00
C GLU A 65 -0.35 -1.05 11.60
N ALA A 66 -1.60 -1.41 11.27
CA ALA A 66 -2.20 -1.13 9.97
C ALA A 66 -2.28 0.38 9.71
N ARG A 67 -2.65 1.16 10.73
CA ARG A 67 -2.66 2.63 10.65
C ARG A 67 -1.26 3.19 10.44
N GLN A 68 -0.26 2.70 11.18
CA GLN A 68 1.13 3.14 11.03
C GLN A 68 1.67 2.81 9.64
N LEU A 69 1.36 1.61 9.13
CA LEU A 69 1.73 1.19 7.78
C LEU A 69 1.10 2.08 6.71
N ALA A 70 -0.18 2.42 6.86
CA ALA A 70 -0.87 3.32 5.93
C ALA A 70 -0.21 4.71 5.90
N ILE A 71 0.08 5.30 7.06
CA ILE A 71 0.78 6.60 7.17
C ILE A 71 2.18 6.52 6.55
N MET A 72 2.91 5.44 6.80
CA MET A 72 4.25 5.26 6.23
C MET A 72 4.19 5.12 4.71
N THR A 73 3.24 4.35 4.21
CA THR A 73 3.01 4.15 2.77
C THR A 73 2.71 5.47 2.08
N GLU A 74 1.84 6.29 2.67
CA GLU A 74 1.52 7.62 2.17
C GLU A 74 2.78 8.51 2.09
N LYS A 75 3.56 8.58 3.18
CA LYS A 75 4.81 9.35 3.23
C LYS A 75 5.81 8.90 2.18
N ILE A 76 6.02 7.59 2.03
CA ILE A 76 6.91 7.02 1.03
C ILE A 76 6.43 7.36 -0.38
N SER A 77 5.11 7.26 -0.62
CA SER A 77 4.51 7.57 -1.91
C SER A 77 4.77 9.02 -2.31
N ILE A 78 4.54 9.96 -1.39
CA ILE A 78 4.79 11.39 -1.62
C ILE A 78 6.27 11.65 -1.90
N ALA A 79 7.18 11.16 -1.05
CA ALA A 79 8.62 11.34 -1.22
C ALA A 79 9.13 10.76 -2.56
N ASN A 80 8.60 9.61 -2.97
CA ASN A 80 8.92 9.02 -4.27
C ASN A 80 8.38 9.85 -5.44
N ALA A 81 7.18 10.42 -5.31
CA ALA A 81 6.60 11.27 -6.34
C ALA A 81 7.40 12.57 -6.50
N GLU A 82 7.80 13.21 -5.40
CA GLU A 82 8.64 14.41 -5.41
C GLU A 82 10.00 14.13 -6.07
N LYS A 83 10.69 13.07 -5.63
CA LYS A 83 11.98 12.67 -6.22
C LYS A 83 11.87 12.42 -7.73
N LYS A 84 10.86 11.66 -8.16
CA LYS A 84 10.63 11.41 -9.60
C LYS A 84 10.29 12.70 -10.36
N GLY A 85 9.56 13.61 -9.73
CA GLY A 85 9.23 14.92 -10.28
C GLY A 85 10.49 15.76 -10.52
N GLU A 86 11.37 15.82 -9.52
CA GLU A 86 12.65 16.53 -9.60
C GLU A 86 13.57 15.92 -10.67
N GLU A 87 13.75 14.60 -10.68
CA GLU A 87 14.56 13.91 -11.70
C GLU A 87 14.05 14.17 -13.12
N ARG A 88 12.73 14.12 -13.33
CA ARG A 88 12.12 14.46 -14.62
C ARG A 88 12.32 15.93 -14.97
N GLY A 89 12.11 16.83 -14.02
CA GLY A 89 12.31 18.26 -14.19
C GLY A 89 13.73 18.59 -14.63
N LEU A 90 14.73 18.02 -13.93
CA LEU A 90 16.14 18.21 -14.24
C LEU A 90 16.48 17.67 -15.64
N LYS A 91 16.02 16.47 -15.99
CA LYS A 91 16.25 15.89 -17.32
C LYS A 91 15.61 16.70 -18.44
N MET A 92 14.39 17.20 -18.24
CA MET A 92 13.74 18.06 -19.23
C MET A 92 14.45 19.42 -19.34
N GLY A 93 14.81 20.02 -18.21
CA GLY A 93 15.52 21.30 -18.16
C GLY A 93 16.88 21.23 -18.85
N GLU A 94 17.64 20.17 -18.63
CA GLU A 94 18.91 19.93 -19.30
C GLU A 94 18.72 19.81 -20.82
N LYS A 95 17.77 19.00 -21.28
CA LYS A 95 17.48 18.83 -22.72
C LYS A 95 17.03 20.14 -23.38
N GLN A 96 16.15 20.89 -22.72
CA GLN A 96 15.68 22.20 -23.20
C GLN A 96 16.83 23.21 -23.22
N GLY A 97 17.62 23.30 -22.16
CA GLY A 97 18.76 24.20 -22.05
C GLY A 97 19.82 23.92 -23.13
N GLN A 98 20.14 22.65 -23.38
CA GLN A 98 21.05 22.26 -24.47
C GLN A 98 20.49 22.69 -25.84
N LYS A 99 19.21 22.46 -26.12
CA LYS A 99 18.58 22.87 -27.39
C LYS A 99 18.57 24.40 -27.54
N SER A 100 18.15 25.14 -26.51
CA SER A 100 18.16 26.60 -26.51
C SER A 100 19.56 27.18 -26.67
N GLY A 101 20.57 26.58 -26.04
CA GLY A 101 21.97 26.98 -26.18
C GLY A 101 22.48 26.78 -27.61
N LYS A 102 22.21 25.60 -28.21
CA LYS A 102 22.55 25.33 -29.62
C LYS A 102 21.90 26.31 -30.58
N LEU A 103 20.61 26.63 -30.38
CA LEU A 103 19.89 27.60 -31.19
C LEU A 103 20.45 29.02 -31.07
N LEU A 104 20.83 29.43 -29.85
CA LEU A 104 21.45 30.74 -29.64
C LEU A 104 22.80 30.84 -30.36
N VAL A 105 23.61 29.78 -30.30
CA VAL A 105 24.87 29.70 -31.05
C VAL A 105 24.61 29.79 -32.55
N ALA A 106 23.68 28.99 -33.09
CA ALA A 106 23.31 29.04 -34.51
C ALA A 106 22.95 30.46 -34.96
N LYS A 107 22.10 31.15 -34.19
CA LYS A 107 21.68 32.52 -34.46
C LYS A 107 22.85 33.50 -34.50
N ASN A 108 23.76 33.39 -33.53
CA ASN A 108 24.95 34.25 -33.47
C ASN A 108 25.91 33.99 -34.64
N LEU A 109 26.03 32.75 -35.10
CA LEU A 109 26.87 32.39 -36.25
C LEU A 109 26.27 32.95 -37.55
N MET A 110 24.96 32.81 -37.76
CA MET A 110 24.25 33.36 -38.92
C MET A 110 24.38 34.89 -39.00
N GLN A 111 24.20 35.59 -37.88
CA GLN A 111 24.35 37.05 -37.81
C GLN A 111 25.76 37.53 -38.15
N LYS A 112 26.77 36.70 -37.91
CA LYS A 112 28.18 37.01 -38.24
C LYS A 112 28.54 36.63 -39.69
N GLY A 113 27.59 36.17 -40.50
CA GLY A 113 27.82 35.83 -41.91
C GLY A 113 28.70 34.59 -42.11
N MET A 114 28.82 33.71 -41.11
CA MET A 114 29.56 32.46 -41.26
C MET A 114 28.76 31.45 -42.09
N SER A 115 29.33 31.00 -43.21
CA SER A 115 28.71 30.08 -44.18
C SER A 115 29.01 28.59 -43.92
N ILE A 116 29.58 28.24 -42.77
CA ILE A 116 29.74 26.83 -42.39
C ILE A 116 28.33 26.23 -42.28
N ASP A 117 28.15 24.97 -42.68
CA ASP A 117 26.93 24.22 -42.42
C ASP A 117 26.63 24.25 -40.91
N ILE A 118 25.83 25.23 -40.50
CA ILE A 118 25.49 25.51 -39.09
C ILE A 118 24.84 24.28 -38.46
N ALA A 119 24.15 23.48 -39.27
CA ALA A 119 23.62 22.16 -38.91
C ALA A 119 24.71 21.21 -38.39
N ILE A 120 25.89 21.16 -39.03
CA ILE A 120 27.02 20.30 -38.63
C ILE A 120 27.62 20.77 -37.30
N VAL A 121 27.81 22.08 -37.14
CA VAL A 121 28.45 22.65 -35.93
C VAL A 121 27.54 22.59 -34.70
N THR A 122 26.25 22.86 -34.89
CA THR A 122 25.29 22.93 -33.78
C THR A 122 24.59 21.60 -33.51
N GLN A 123 24.75 20.61 -34.40
CA GLN A 123 24.05 19.32 -34.39
C GLN A 123 22.54 19.53 -34.22
N LEU A 124 22.01 20.46 -35.01
CA LEU A 124 20.59 20.76 -35.12
C LEU A 124 20.12 20.30 -36.50
N ASP A 125 18.89 19.79 -36.55
CA ASP A 125 18.25 19.44 -37.81
C ASP A 125 17.85 20.71 -38.58
N ILE A 126 17.76 20.60 -39.91
CA ILE A 126 17.42 21.72 -40.79
C ILE A 126 16.03 22.29 -40.45
N GLU A 127 15.10 21.44 -40.01
CA GLU A 127 13.76 21.86 -39.55
C GLU A 127 13.83 22.78 -38.33
N ASP A 128 14.69 22.47 -37.36
CA ASP A 128 14.90 23.28 -36.15
C ASP A 128 15.52 24.65 -36.49
N LEU A 129 16.30 24.74 -37.57
CA LEU A 129 16.88 25.99 -38.07
C LEU A 129 15.89 26.81 -38.91
N ASN A 130 15.00 26.15 -39.66
CA ASN A 130 13.98 26.79 -40.52
C ASN A 130 12.73 27.23 -39.74
N ALA A 131 12.55 26.76 -38.50
CA ALA A 131 11.49 27.21 -37.61
C ALA A 131 11.76 28.60 -36.98
N PHE A 132 12.93 29.20 -37.28
CA PHE A 132 13.38 30.52 -36.86
C PHE A 132 13.44 31.50 -38.03
#